data_AF-A0A7M7MAT1-F1
#
_entry.id   AF-A0A7M7MAT1-F1
#
_cell.length_a   1.000
_cell.length_b   1.000
_cell.length_c   1.000
_cell.angle_alpha   90.00
_cell.angle_beta   90.00
_cell.angle_gamma   90.00
#
_symmetry.space_group_name_H-M   'P 1'
#
loop_
_entity.id
_entity.type
_entity.pdbx_description
1 polymer ?
#
loop_
_entity_poly.entity_id
_entity_poly.type
_entity_poly.pdbx_seq_one_letter_code
_entity_poly.pdbx_strand_id
1 'polypeptide(L)'
;MSSLDLSAYRDQHFKGSRAEQERLLRGSTTLYVGNLSFYTTEEQIYELFERCGDVKRVIMGLDRFKKTPCGFCFVEYYERLDAEHSMAWVNGTKLDDRIIRTDWDAGFVEGRQYGRGKSGGQVRDEYRNDYDLGRGGYGKLMQQRVEGSS
;
A
#
# COMPACT_ATOMS: atom_id res chain seq x y z
N MET A 1 -7.48 -2.08 -19.79
CA MET A 1 -7.40 -2.99 -18.63
C MET A 1 -8.49 -2.57 -17.68
N SER A 2 -9.37 -3.49 -17.30
CA SER A 2 -10.43 -3.18 -16.33
C SER A 2 -9.77 -2.92 -14.97
N SER A 3 -10.24 -1.93 -14.22
CA SER A 3 -9.76 -1.67 -12.87
C SER A 3 -10.03 -2.84 -11.90
N LEU A 4 -10.93 -3.74 -12.28
CA LEU A 4 -11.27 -4.96 -11.54
C LEU A 4 -10.35 -6.15 -11.87
N ASP A 5 -9.59 -6.08 -12.97
CA ASP A 5 -8.66 -7.14 -13.34
C ASP A 5 -7.54 -7.27 -12.30
N LEU A 6 -7.10 -8.51 -12.06
CA LEU A 6 -5.91 -8.73 -11.25
C LEU A 6 -4.71 -8.07 -11.91
N SER A 7 -4.09 -7.11 -11.21
CA SER A 7 -2.86 -6.49 -11.67
C SER A 7 -1.72 -7.53 -11.74
N ALA A 8 -0.57 -7.15 -12.33
CA ALA A 8 0.63 -7.99 -12.29
C ALA A 8 1.26 -8.05 -10.88
N TYR A 9 0.83 -7.20 -9.94
CA TYR A 9 1.36 -7.18 -8.58
C TYR A 9 0.98 -8.47 -7.84
N ARG A 10 1.98 -9.11 -7.23
CA ARG A 10 1.82 -10.30 -6.40
C ARG A 10 2.72 -10.16 -5.18
N ASP A 11 2.21 -10.55 -4.02
CA ASP A 11 3.04 -10.64 -2.83
C ASP A 11 4.04 -11.80 -3.02
N GLN A 12 5.31 -11.46 -3.20
CA GLN A 12 6.41 -12.42 -3.35
C GLN A 12 6.70 -13.26 -2.09
N HIS A 13 6.19 -12.85 -0.93
CA HIS A 13 6.36 -13.55 0.35
C HIS A 13 5.11 -14.35 0.74
N PHE A 14 4.16 -14.52 -0.19
CA PHE A 14 3.00 -15.39 0.03
C PHE A 14 3.45 -16.85 0.21
N LYS A 15 2.97 -17.52 1.27
CA LYS A 15 3.43 -18.88 1.67
C LYS A 15 2.74 -20.03 0.92
N GLY A 16 1.86 -19.75 -0.03
CA GLY A 16 1.12 -20.74 -0.81
C GLY A 16 1.52 -20.76 -2.29
N SER A 17 0.78 -21.53 -3.09
CA SER A 17 1.04 -21.60 -4.54
C SER A 17 0.58 -20.35 -5.27
N ARG A 18 1.11 -20.10 -6.47
CA ARG A 18 0.64 -18.98 -7.32
C ARG A 18 -0.85 -19.10 -7.68
N ALA A 19 -1.31 -20.32 -7.95
CA ALA A 19 -2.73 -20.59 -8.25
C ALA A 19 -3.62 -20.31 -7.03
N GLU A 20 -3.15 -20.67 -5.84
CA GLU A 20 -3.84 -20.37 -4.58
C GLU A 20 -3.89 -18.86 -4.32
N GLN A 21 -2.78 -18.15 -4.49
CA GLN A 21 -2.74 -16.70 -4.37
C GLN A 21 -3.75 -16.04 -5.33
N GLU A 22 -3.78 -16.47 -6.59
CA GLU A 22 -4.72 -15.96 -7.57
C GLU A 22 -6.18 -16.21 -7.15
N ARG A 23 -6.49 -17.42 -6.66
CA ARG A 23 -7.82 -17.75 -6.14
C ARG A 23 -8.22 -16.84 -4.98
N LEU A 24 -7.31 -16.58 -4.04
CA LEU A 24 -7.57 -15.68 -2.91
C LEU A 24 -7.79 -14.24 -3.38
N LEU A 25 -6.96 -13.75 -4.31
CA LEU A 25 -7.09 -12.38 -4.84
C LEU A 25 -8.45 -12.15 -5.53
N ARG A 26 -8.98 -13.15 -6.25
CA ARG A 26 -10.29 -13.06 -6.93
C ARG A 26 -11.48 -12.96 -5.98
N GLY A 27 -11.35 -13.46 -4.74
CA GLY A 27 -12.43 -13.44 -3.75
C GLY A 27 -12.16 -12.56 -2.53
N SER A 28 -11.04 -11.85 -2.49
CA SER A 28 -10.61 -11.07 -1.33
C SER A 28 -11.44 -9.80 -1.11
N THR A 29 -11.68 -9.43 0.15
CA THR A 29 -12.23 -8.13 0.53
C THR A 29 -11.14 -7.15 0.99
N THR A 30 -9.87 -7.55 0.89
CA THR A 30 -8.71 -6.75 1.32
C THR A 30 -8.01 -6.12 0.12
N LEU A 31 -7.76 -4.82 0.23
CA LEU A 31 -6.97 -4.04 -0.72
C LEU A 31 -5.65 -3.62 -0.08
N TYR A 32 -4.57 -3.73 -0.84
CA TYR A 32 -3.33 -3.00 -0.58
C TYR A 32 -3.46 -1.60 -1.18
N VAL A 33 -3.16 -0.57 -0.39
CA VAL A 33 -3.17 0.83 -0.83
C VAL A 33 -1.75 1.36 -0.76
N GLY A 34 -1.18 1.70 -1.92
CA GLY A 34 0.17 2.22 -2.06
C GLY A 34 0.22 3.66 -2.55
N ASN A 35 1.43 4.19 -2.56
CA ASN A 35 1.73 5.57 -2.94
C ASN A 35 1.15 6.65 -2.01
N LEU A 36 0.80 6.31 -0.77
CA LEU A 36 0.37 7.27 0.25
C LEU A 36 1.50 8.21 0.67
N SER A 37 1.14 9.35 1.25
CA SER A 37 2.11 10.22 1.93
C SER A 37 2.52 9.56 3.25
N PHE A 38 3.71 9.87 3.75
CA PHE A 38 4.12 9.47 5.11
C PHE A 38 3.34 10.23 6.18
N TYR A 39 2.64 11.30 5.80
CA TYR A 39 1.80 12.12 6.67
C TYR A 39 0.31 11.76 6.61
N THR A 40 -0.10 10.89 5.67
CA THR A 40 -1.50 10.46 5.57
C THR A 40 -1.88 9.67 6.82
N THR A 41 -2.97 10.08 7.48
CA THR A 41 -3.45 9.46 8.71
C THR A 41 -4.44 8.34 8.43
N GLU A 42 -4.68 7.49 9.43
CA GLU A 42 -5.66 6.41 9.32
C GLU A 42 -7.08 6.95 9.12
N GLU A 43 -7.42 8.06 9.78
CA GLU A 43 -8.73 8.72 9.68
C GLU A 43 -9.01 9.21 8.26
N GLN A 44 -8.01 9.79 7.57
CA GLN A 44 -8.13 10.20 6.18
C GLN A 44 -8.36 9.00 5.23
N ILE A 45 -7.79 7.83 5.57
CA ILE A 45 -8.03 6.60 4.82
C ILE A 45 -9.47 6.14 5.03
N TYR A 46 -9.97 6.10 6.28
CA TYR A 46 -11.38 5.78 6.53
C TYR A 46 -12.31 6.72 5.77
N GLU A 47 -12.13 8.03 5.89
CA GLU A 47 -12.99 9.03 5.23
C GLU A 47 -13.08 8.82 3.71
N LEU A 48 -11.97 8.49 3.06
CA LEU A 48 -11.97 8.23 1.62
C LEU A 48 -12.59 6.87 1.26
N PHE A 49 -12.22 5.81 1.97
CA PHE A 49 -12.58 4.43 1.60
C PHE A 49 -14.00 4.05 2.02
N GLU A 50 -14.55 4.66 3.07
CA GLU A 50 -15.95 4.47 3.49
C GLU A 50 -16.95 4.99 2.45
N ARG A 51 -16.52 5.86 1.51
CA ARG A 51 -17.37 6.32 0.39
C ARG A 51 -17.76 5.20 -0.58
N CYS A 52 -17.06 4.06 -0.53
CA CYS A 52 -17.32 2.90 -1.39
C CYS A 52 -18.11 1.79 -0.70
N GLY A 53 -18.24 1.83 0.62
CA GLY A 53 -18.92 0.82 1.44
C GLY A 53 -18.29 0.68 2.82
N ASP A 54 -18.77 -0.29 3.60
CA ASP A 54 -18.43 -0.40 5.02
C ASP A 54 -17.03 -0.99 5.21
N VAL A 55 -16.12 -0.19 5.75
CA VAL A 55 -14.75 -0.60 6.06
C VAL A 55 -14.75 -1.37 7.38
N LYS A 56 -14.28 -2.62 7.33
CA LYS A 56 -14.12 -3.48 8.51
C LYS A 56 -12.94 -3.06 9.36
N ARG A 57 -11.82 -2.72 8.74
CA ARG A 57 -10.65 -2.12 9.39
C ARG A 57 -9.64 -1.58 8.38
N VAL A 58 -8.84 -0.63 8.84
CA VAL A 58 -7.61 -0.18 8.19
C VAL A 58 -6.41 -0.72 8.97
N ILE A 59 -5.37 -1.15 8.26
CA ILE A 59 -4.07 -1.51 8.86
C ILE A 59 -2.99 -0.65 8.24
N MET A 60 -2.47 0.32 9.00
CA MET A 60 -1.41 1.22 8.55
C MET A 60 -0.09 0.48 8.32
N GLY A 61 0.55 0.74 7.19
CA GLY A 61 1.86 0.21 6.85
C GLY A 61 2.96 1.02 7.53
N LEU A 62 3.76 0.37 8.37
CA LEU A 62 4.77 0.98 9.22
C LEU A 62 6.19 0.57 8.81
N ASP A 63 7.14 1.47 9.04
CA ASP A 63 8.55 1.14 9.03
C ASP A 63 8.84 0.07 10.09
N ARG A 64 9.51 -1.01 9.68
CA ARG A 64 9.77 -2.17 10.55
C ARG A 64 10.55 -1.81 11.81
N PHE A 65 11.42 -0.80 11.76
CA PHE A 65 12.28 -0.39 12.85
C PHE A 65 11.71 0.83 13.59
N LYS A 66 11.35 1.89 12.86
CA LYS A 66 10.89 3.16 13.45
C LYS A 66 9.43 3.13 13.89
N LYS A 67 8.65 2.17 13.40
CA LYS A 67 7.20 2.05 13.67
C LYS A 67 6.39 3.29 13.27
N THR A 68 6.89 4.05 12.30
CA THR A 68 6.19 5.21 11.70
C THR A 68 5.55 4.84 10.37
N PRO A 69 4.49 5.52 9.91
CA PRO A 69 3.92 5.27 8.58
C PRO A 69 4.97 5.32 7.47
N CYS A 70 4.89 4.37 6.54
CA CYS A 70 5.83 4.26 5.42
C CYS A 70 5.12 4.24 4.06
N GLY A 71 3.96 4.88 3.97
CA GLY A 71 3.32 5.21 2.68
C GLY A 71 2.56 4.06 2.03
N PHE A 72 2.06 3.12 2.82
CA PHE A 72 1.06 2.16 2.39
C PHE A 72 0.14 1.78 3.54
N CYS A 73 -0.99 1.16 3.23
CA CYS A 73 -1.85 0.51 4.22
C CYS A 73 -2.60 -0.67 3.58
N PHE A 74 -3.35 -1.39 4.40
CA PHE A 74 -4.37 -2.34 3.95
C PHE A 74 -5.74 -1.83 4.36
N VAL A 75 -6.71 -1.97 3.48
CA VAL A 75 -8.13 -1.68 3.77
C VAL A 75 -8.89 -2.99 3.59
N GLU A 76 -9.57 -3.44 4.64
CA GLU A 76 -10.43 -4.62 4.61
C GLU A 76 -11.88 -4.16 4.65
N TYR A 77 -12.67 -4.51 3.63
CA TYR A 77 -14.11 -4.30 3.60
C TYR A 77 -14.84 -5.52 4.18
N TYR A 78 -16.09 -5.32 4.62
CA TYR A 78 -16.98 -6.43 4.95
C TYR A 78 -17.37 -7.22 3.69
N GLU A 79 -17.74 -6.51 2.62
CA GLU A 79 -18.24 -7.10 1.39
C GLU A 79 -17.24 -6.96 0.23
N ARG A 80 -17.21 -7.95 -0.66
CA ARG A 80 -16.37 -7.93 -1.86
C ARG A 80 -16.76 -6.80 -2.81
N LEU A 81 -18.06 -6.54 -2.93
CA LEU A 81 -18.59 -5.52 -3.83
C LEU A 81 -18.06 -4.12 -3.48
N ASP A 82 -17.93 -3.80 -2.20
CA ASP A 82 -17.42 -2.51 -1.72
C ASP A 82 -15.94 -2.34 -2.06
N ALA A 83 -15.16 -3.42 -1.94
CA ALA A 83 -13.77 -3.43 -2.39
C ALA A 83 -13.66 -3.25 -3.92
N GLU A 84 -14.58 -3.81 -4.70
CA GLU A 84 -14.66 -3.63 -6.15
C GLU A 84 -15.00 -2.18 -6.54
N HIS A 85 -15.91 -1.53 -5.81
CA HIS A 85 -16.18 -0.10 -5.96
C HIS A 85 -14.95 0.74 -5.68
N SER A 86 -14.18 0.44 -4.63
CA SER A 86 -12.93 1.13 -4.33
C SER A 86 -11.89 0.95 -5.45
N MET A 87 -11.75 -0.27 -5.98
CA MET A 87 -10.90 -0.53 -7.15
C MET A 87 -11.35 0.25 -8.39
N ALA A 88 -12.66 0.44 -8.58
CA ALA A 88 -13.20 1.16 -9.73
C ALA A 88 -13.10 2.69 -9.62
N TRP A 89 -13.36 3.25 -8.44
CA TRP A 89 -13.60 4.68 -8.27
C TRP A 89 -12.57 5.41 -7.41
N VAL A 90 -11.88 4.72 -6.51
CA VAL A 90 -10.86 5.31 -5.62
C VAL A 90 -9.46 5.07 -6.17
N ASN A 91 -9.22 3.94 -6.83
CA ASN A 91 -7.93 3.67 -7.46
C ASN A 91 -7.53 4.76 -8.46
N GLY A 92 -6.31 5.28 -8.34
CA GLY A 92 -5.82 6.34 -9.22
C GLY A 92 -6.37 7.73 -8.91
N THR A 93 -7.15 7.90 -7.84
CA THR A 93 -7.55 9.23 -7.35
C THR A 93 -6.49 9.84 -6.43
N LYS A 94 -6.68 11.10 -6.01
CA LYS A 94 -5.75 11.80 -5.15
C LYS A 94 -6.12 11.67 -3.67
N LEU A 95 -5.11 11.45 -2.83
CA LEU A 95 -5.15 11.65 -1.38
C LEU A 95 -3.85 12.36 -0.95
N ASP A 96 -3.97 13.45 -0.20
CA ASP A 96 -2.85 14.35 0.15
C ASP A 96 -1.99 14.74 -1.06
N ASP A 97 -2.64 15.15 -2.15
CA ASP A 97 -2.04 15.50 -3.44
C ASP A 97 -1.27 14.36 -4.16
N ARG A 98 -1.42 13.12 -3.70
CA ARG A 98 -0.78 11.95 -4.30
C ARG A 98 -1.78 11.04 -4.98
N ILE A 99 -1.46 10.59 -6.19
CA ILE A 99 -2.23 9.57 -6.89
C ILE A 99 -2.04 8.22 -6.18
N ILE A 100 -3.05 7.76 -5.46
CA ILE A 100 -2.99 6.49 -4.74
C ILE A 100 -3.22 5.32 -5.69
N ARG A 101 -2.67 4.16 -5.34
CA ARG A 101 -2.83 2.93 -6.11
C ARG A 101 -3.38 1.83 -5.23
N THR A 102 -4.48 1.24 -5.63
CA THR A 102 -5.05 0.07 -4.94
C THR A 102 -4.76 -1.20 -5.73
N ASP A 103 -4.54 -2.29 -5.02
CA ASP A 103 -4.45 -3.64 -5.56
C ASP A 103 -5.19 -4.63 -4.68
N TRP A 104 -5.71 -5.68 -5.30
CA TRP A 104 -6.16 -6.86 -4.58
C TRP A 104 -5.03 -7.43 -3.74
N ASP A 105 -5.36 -7.78 -2.50
CA ASP A 105 -4.46 -8.42 -1.57
C ASP A 105 -5.04 -9.76 -1.12
N ALA A 106 -4.21 -10.79 -0.91
CA ALA A 106 -4.69 -12.14 -0.58
C ALA A 106 -5.29 -12.27 0.83
N GLY A 107 -5.22 -11.20 1.63
CA GLY A 107 -5.68 -11.14 3.01
C GLY A 107 -4.56 -10.69 3.94
N PHE A 108 -4.92 -9.88 4.93
CA PHE A 108 -3.95 -9.43 5.92
C PHE A 108 -3.46 -10.58 6.78
N VAL A 109 -2.15 -10.62 7.03
CA VAL A 109 -1.48 -11.54 7.96
C VAL A 109 -0.53 -10.73 8.82
N GLU A 110 -0.47 -11.06 10.11
CA GLU A 110 0.42 -10.38 11.06
C GLU A 110 1.88 -10.35 10.54
N GLY A 111 2.50 -9.19 10.67
CA GLY A 111 3.83 -8.88 10.14
C GLY A 111 3.82 -8.22 8.77
N ARG A 112 2.72 -8.30 8.00
CA ARG A 112 2.62 -7.64 6.68
C ARG A 112 2.45 -6.13 6.77
N GLN A 113 2.09 -5.59 7.93
CA GLN A 113 2.08 -4.15 8.18
C GLN A 113 3.48 -3.54 8.13
N TYR A 114 4.55 -4.34 8.24
CA TYR A 114 5.90 -3.80 8.22
C TYR A 114 6.50 -3.73 6.82
N GLY A 115 7.12 -2.59 6.51
CA GLY A 115 7.94 -2.40 5.32
C GLY A 115 9.04 -3.47 5.22
N ARG A 116 9.30 -3.91 3.98
CA ARG A 116 10.26 -4.99 3.66
C ARG A 116 11.59 -4.48 3.10
N GLY A 117 11.78 -3.17 3.05
CA GLY A 117 13.05 -2.53 2.72
C GLY A 117 14.14 -2.91 3.73
N LYS A 118 15.39 -2.80 3.29
CA LYS A 118 16.57 -3.05 4.12
C LYS A 118 16.65 -2.04 5.27
N SER A 119 16.27 -0.79 5.01
CA SER A 119 16.22 0.31 5.99
C SER A 119 14.97 0.31 6.86
N GLY A 120 14.05 -0.64 6.68
CA GLY A 120 12.80 -0.76 7.44
C GLY A 120 11.54 -0.29 6.70
N GLY A 121 11.66 0.65 5.76
CA GLY A 121 10.55 1.20 4.96
C GLY A 121 10.13 0.27 3.81
N GLN A 122 9.46 0.81 2.79
CA GLN A 122 9.11 0.03 1.60
C GLN A 122 10.33 -0.22 0.72
N VAL A 123 10.40 -1.39 0.06
CA VAL A 123 11.49 -1.73 -0.88
C VAL A 123 11.61 -0.67 -1.99
N ARG A 124 10.49 -0.12 -2.47
CA ARG A 124 10.49 0.95 -3.49
C ARG A 124 11.24 2.20 -3.03
N ASP A 125 11.13 2.57 -1.75
CA ASP A 125 11.76 3.78 -1.20
C ASP A 125 13.27 3.61 -0.99
N GLU A 126 13.80 2.39 -1.11
CA GLU A 126 15.26 2.14 -1.10
C GLU A 126 15.93 2.63 -2.39
N TYR A 127 15.27 2.41 -3.53
CA TYR A 127 15.85 2.56 -4.88
C TYR A 127 15.36 3.80 -5.63
N ARG A 128 14.48 4.59 -5.02
CA ARG A 128 13.94 5.81 -5.63
C ARG A 128 15.02 6.88 -5.79
N ASN A 129 15.12 7.47 -6.98
CA ASN A 129 16.15 8.48 -7.28
C ASN A 129 15.61 9.92 -7.18
N ASP A 130 14.31 10.11 -7.37
CA ASP A 130 13.66 11.41 -7.25
C ASP A 130 13.58 11.87 -5.78
N TYR A 131 13.43 13.18 -5.59
CA TYR A 131 13.16 13.79 -4.30
C TYR A 131 11.65 13.93 -4.11
N ASP A 132 11.12 13.43 -2.99
CA ASP A 132 9.69 13.51 -2.66
C ASP A 132 9.54 13.76 -1.16
N LEU A 133 9.06 14.96 -0.83
CA LEU A 133 8.85 15.40 0.55
C LEU A 133 7.85 14.52 1.30
N GLY A 134 6.78 14.09 0.63
CA GLY A 134 5.78 13.17 1.20
C GLY A 134 6.31 11.75 1.43
N ARG A 135 7.55 11.47 1.03
CA ARG A 135 8.26 10.19 1.19
C ARG A 135 9.59 10.35 1.93
N GLY A 136 9.77 11.45 2.67
CA GLY A 136 10.96 11.69 3.49
C GLY A 136 12.21 12.11 2.70
N GLY A 137 12.07 12.64 1.48
CA GLY A 137 13.16 13.20 0.68
C GLY A 137 13.62 12.27 -0.45
N TYR A 138 14.93 12.02 -0.56
CA TYR A 138 15.48 11.06 -1.52
C TYR A 138 15.26 9.61 -1.05
N GLY A 139 15.25 8.66 -1.99
CA GLY A 139 15.33 7.24 -1.63
C GLY A 139 16.64 6.92 -0.91
N LYS A 140 16.65 5.84 -0.12
CA LYS A 140 17.72 5.60 0.87
C LYS A 140 19.11 5.48 0.28
N LEU A 141 19.26 4.78 -0.85
CA LEU A 141 20.55 4.67 -1.52
C LEU A 141 21.02 6.01 -2.09
N MET A 142 20.11 6.84 -2.60
CA MET A 142 20.45 8.17 -3.11
C MET A 142 20.78 9.14 -1.97
N GLN A 143 20.03 9.09 -0.87
CA GLN A 143 20.30 9.86 0.34
C GLN A 143 21.73 9.62 0.84
N GLN A 144 22.16 8.36 0.95
CA GLN A 144 23.52 7.99 1.35
C GLN A 144 24.59 8.52 0.38
N ARG A 145 24.31 8.53 -0.93
CA ARG A 145 25.23 9.09 -1.93
C ARG A 145 25.37 10.60 -1.81
N VAL A 146 24.27 11.31 -1.61
CA VAL A 146 24.25 12.77 -1.46
C VAL A 146 24.96 13.19 -0.16
N GLU A 147 24.64 12.53 0.95
CA GLU A 147 25.22 12.80 2.27
C GLU A 147 26.71 12.42 2.32
N GLY A 148 27.11 11.30 1.71
CA GLY A 148 28.51 10.87 1.65
C GLY A 148 29.39 11.66 0.67
N SER A 149 28.81 12.55 -0.15
CA SER A 149 29.55 13.46 -1.03
C SER A 149 29.73 14.86 -0.43
N SER A 150 29.18 15.11 0.76
CA SER A 150 29.26 16.37 1.50
C SER A 150 30.32 16.29 2.60
#